data_AF-A0A831GVZ6-F1
#
_entry.id   AF-A0A831GVZ6-F1
#
_cell.length_a   1.000
_cell.length_b   1.000
_cell.length_c   1.000
_cell.angle_alpha   90.00
_cell.angle_beta   90.00
_cell.angle_gamma   90.00
#
_symmetry.space_group_name_H-M   'P 1'
#
loop_
_entity.id
_entity.type
_entity.pdbx_description
1 polymer ?
#
loop_
_entity_poly.entity_id
_entity_poly.type
_entity_poly.pdbx_seq_one_letter_code
_entity_poly.pdbx_strand_id
1 'polypeptide(L)'
;EILRQPVAANTIETNAWRRQQEQFLVKGNVVDQTGGKIVFAVGSLLYDYLHRRFRNANLRDLKAHNWTLCILAFKEDTSDEPRPGPIPLIIDDSKTLFTNYSTFVRFLTDQGAPRPELFEGSFLRLDNSSVTIMPR
;
A
#
# COMPACT_ATOMS: atom_id res chain seq x y z
N GLU A 1 -2.06 -16.81 -30.53
CA GLU A 1 -1.52 -15.46 -30.26
C GLU A 1 -2.21 -14.70 -29.12
N ILE A 2 -2.86 -15.37 -28.16
CA ILE A 2 -3.65 -14.71 -27.08
C ILE A 2 -2.85 -14.57 -25.76
N LEU A 3 -1.71 -15.25 -25.63
CA LEU A 3 -0.93 -15.25 -24.39
C LEU A 3 -0.28 -13.87 -24.15
N ARG A 4 -0.29 -13.42 -22.89
CA ARG A 4 0.23 -12.11 -22.43
C ARG A 4 -0.45 -10.88 -23.06
N GLN A 5 -1.60 -11.03 -23.71
CA GLN A 5 -2.36 -9.88 -24.17
C GLN A 5 -2.96 -9.14 -22.96
N PRO A 6 -2.75 -7.81 -22.86
CA PRO A 6 -3.37 -7.02 -21.81
C PRO A 6 -4.89 -7.06 -21.96
N VAL A 7 -5.57 -7.32 -20.85
CA VAL A 7 -7.04 -7.31 -20.80
C VAL A 7 -7.54 -5.89 -20.59
N ALA A 8 -8.70 -5.57 -21.17
CA ALA A 8 -9.36 -4.27 -21.00
C ALA A 8 -9.96 -4.06 -19.59
N ALA A 9 -9.90 -5.06 -18.72
CA ALA A 9 -10.42 -4.97 -17.36
C ALA A 9 -9.52 -4.08 -16.49
N ASN A 10 -10.13 -3.13 -15.80
CA ASN A 10 -9.43 -2.31 -14.82
C ASN A 10 -9.04 -3.13 -13.59
N THR A 11 -7.97 -2.69 -12.95
CA THR A 11 -7.48 -3.19 -11.67
C THR A 11 -8.35 -2.72 -10.50
N ILE A 12 -8.38 -3.50 -9.42
CA ILE A 12 -9.14 -3.21 -8.18
C ILE A 12 -8.20 -2.97 -6.99
N GLU A 13 -7.13 -2.19 -7.18
CA GLU A 13 -6.03 -2.03 -6.22
C GLU A 13 -6.52 -1.47 -4.88
N THR A 14 -7.49 -0.56 -4.91
CA THR A 14 -8.07 0.00 -3.67
C THR A 14 -8.75 -1.06 -2.82
N ASN A 15 -9.49 -1.97 -3.44
CA ASN A 15 -10.17 -3.05 -2.73
C ASN A 15 -9.15 -4.08 -2.20
N ALA A 16 -8.21 -4.49 -3.07
CA ALA A 16 -7.14 -5.40 -2.70
C ALA A 16 -6.32 -4.86 -1.52
N TRP A 17 -5.97 -3.58 -1.56
CA TRP A 17 -5.24 -2.92 -0.49
C TRP A 17 -6.03 -2.85 0.81
N ARG A 18 -7.32 -2.47 0.77
CA ARG A 18 -8.15 -2.42 1.99
C ARG A 18 -8.16 -3.77 2.72
N ARG A 19 -8.28 -4.88 1.98
CA ARG A 19 -8.23 -6.23 2.56
C ARG A 19 -6.85 -6.59 3.10
N GLN A 20 -5.79 -6.17 2.42
CA GLN A 20 -4.42 -6.42 2.87
C GLN A 20 -4.05 -5.58 4.10
N GLN A 21 -4.54 -4.34 4.23
CA GLN A 21 -4.30 -3.49 5.40
C GLN A 21 -4.72 -4.15 6.71
N GLU A 22 -5.92 -4.73 6.76
CA GLU A 22 -6.40 -5.41 7.97
C GLU A 22 -5.49 -6.58 8.36
N GLN A 23 -5.11 -7.41 7.37
CA GLN A 23 -4.17 -8.50 7.59
C GLN A 23 -2.83 -7.99 8.09
N PHE A 24 -2.36 -6.86 7.54
CA PHE A 24 -1.10 -6.25 7.89
C PHE A 24 -1.08 -5.73 9.33
N LEU A 25 -2.15 -5.03 9.76
CA LEU A 25 -2.30 -4.49 11.10
C LEU A 25 -2.51 -5.60 12.15
N VAL A 26 -3.35 -6.59 11.85
CA VAL A 26 -3.70 -7.66 12.80
C VAL A 26 -2.54 -8.64 12.96
N LYS A 27 -1.93 -9.10 11.85
CA LYS A 27 -0.85 -10.10 11.92
C LYS A 27 0.49 -9.49 12.31
N GLY A 28 0.73 -8.22 11.97
CA GLY A 28 1.99 -7.60 12.29
C GLY A 28 2.20 -7.33 13.78
N ASN A 29 1.13 -7.22 14.59
CA ASN A 29 1.25 -7.16 16.05
C ASN A 29 1.89 -8.43 16.65
N VAL A 30 1.60 -9.60 16.08
CA VAL A 30 2.21 -10.87 16.53
C VAL A 30 3.70 -10.89 16.22
N VAL A 31 4.09 -10.34 15.07
CA VAL A 31 5.50 -10.29 14.65
C VAL A 31 6.29 -9.27 15.48
N ASP A 32 5.68 -8.13 15.80
CA ASP A 32 6.29 -7.10 16.65
C ASP A 32 6.58 -7.65 18.06
N GLN A 33 5.63 -8.40 18.64
CA GLN A 33 5.80 -9.03 19.95
C GLN A 33 6.84 -10.15 19.98
N THR A 34 7.11 -10.80 18.85
CA THR A 34 8.05 -11.93 18.76
C THR A 34 9.43 -11.52 18.24
N GLY A 35 9.62 -10.25 17.83
CA GLY A 35 10.85 -9.78 17.20
C GLY A 35 11.12 -10.38 15.82
N GLY A 36 10.09 -10.93 15.18
CA GLY A 36 10.20 -11.53 13.86
C GLY A 36 10.32 -10.49 12.73
N LYS A 37 10.40 -10.99 11.49
CA LYS A 37 10.42 -10.16 10.28
C LYS A 37 9.21 -10.47 9.41
N ILE A 38 8.62 -9.44 8.82
CA ILE A 38 7.48 -9.56 7.90
C ILE A 38 8.00 -9.39 6.47
N VAL A 39 7.58 -10.29 5.58
CA VAL A 39 7.74 -10.11 4.14
C VAL A 39 6.36 -9.97 3.52
N PHE A 40 6.15 -8.86 2.85
CA PHE A 40 4.93 -8.52 2.16
C PHE A 40 5.14 -8.61 0.65
N ALA A 41 4.90 -9.81 0.12
CA ALA A 41 5.04 -10.09 -1.30
C ALA A 41 3.79 -9.62 -2.06
N VAL A 42 3.96 -8.70 -3.00
CA VAL A 42 2.85 -8.10 -3.76
C VAL A 42 3.20 -7.98 -5.25
N GLY A 43 2.19 -8.06 -6.12
CA GLY A 43 2.40 -7.79 -7.54
C GLY A 43 2.78 -6.32 -7.79
N SER A 44 3.56 -6.06 -8.83
CA SER A 44 4.07 -4.72 -9.17
C SER A 44 2.98 -3.66 -9.32
N LEU A 45 1.79 -4.01 -9.83
CA LEU A 45 0.64 -3.09 -9.94
C LEU A 45 0.16 -2.62 -8.56
N LEU A 46 0.07 -3.54 -7.61
CA LEU A 46 -0.30 -3.19 -6.25
C LEU A 46 0.81 -2.39 -5.58
N TYR A 47 2.08 -2.77 -5.78
CA TYR A 47 3.22 -2.00 -5.29
C TYR A 47 3.14 -0.54 -5.74
N ASP A 48 2.89 -0.27 -7.02
CA ASP A 48 2.82 1.10 -7.55
C ASP A 48 1.70 1.91 -6.88
N TYR A 49 0.56 1.27 -6.63
CA TYR A 49 -0.54 1.87 -5.89
C TYR A 49 -0.18 2.18 -4.43
N LEU A 50 0.57 1.29 -3.75
CA LEU A 50 1.01 1.50 -2.36
C LEU A 50 2.11 2.55 -2.27
N HIS A 51 3.10 2.47 -3.15
CA HIS A 51 4.25 3.37 -3.20
C HIS A 51 3.80 4.81 -3.31
N ARG A 52 2.79 5.13 -4.13
CA ARG A 52 2.20 6.48 -4.19
C ARG A 52 1.71 7.02 -2.85
N ARG A 53 1.25 6.14 -1.95
CA ARG A 53 0.79 6.53 -0.62
C ARG A 53 1.98 6.76 0.30
N PHE A 54 2.87 5.78 0.44
CA PHE A 54 3.97 5.87 1.40
C PHE A 54 5.23 6.59 0.89
N ARG A 55 5.27 7.06 -0.36
CA ARG A 55 6.41 7.83 -0.91
C ARG A 55 6.76 9.05 -0.05
N ASN A 56 5.76 9.68 0.54
CA ASN A 56 5.95 10.87 1.39
C ASN A 56 6.28 10.51 2.85
N ALA A 57 6.23 9.24 3.22
CA ALA A 57 6.42 8.76 4.58
C ALA A 57 7.89 8.69 5.02
N ASN A 58 8.82 9.08 4.14
CA ASN A 58 10.26 9.05 4.37
C ASN A 58 10.76 7.68 4.88
N LEU A 59 10.18 6.60 4.36
CA LEU A 59 10.62 5.23 4.66
C LEU A 59 12.04 5.05 4.14
N ARG A 60 12.99 4.91 5.04
CA ARG A 60 14.39 4.63 4.68
C ARG A 60 14.52 3.17 4.28
N ASP A 61 15.34 2.91 3.28
CA ASP A 61 15.76 1.55 2.96
C ASP A 61 16.78 1.07 4.01
N LEU A 62 16.43 -0.02 4.69
CA LEU A 62 17.19 -0.63 5.78
C LEU A 62 17.74 -1.99 5.39
N LYS A 63 17.91 -2.29 4.08
CA LYS A 63 18.37 -3.59 3.59
C LYS A 63 19.66 -4.09 4.27
N ALA A 64 20.61 -3.19 4.52
CA ALA A 64 21.88 -3.48 5.19
C ALA A 64 21.83 -3.36 6.73
N HIS A 65 20.66 -3.05 7.30
CA HIS A 65 20.46 -2.80 8.72
C HIS A 65 19.37 -3.73 9.30
N ASN A 66 19.02 -3.53 10.57
CA ASN A 66 17.99 -4.33 11.23
C ASN A 66 16.58 -3.86 10.80
N TRP A 67 16.12 -4.37 9.66
CA TRP A 67 14.75 -4.18 9.19
C TRP A 67 13.79 -5.21 9.79
N THR A 68 12.53 -4.81 9.97
CA THR A 68 11.44 -5.68 10.46
C THR A 68 10.34 -5.91 9.42
N LEU A 69 10.33 -5.12 8.34
CA LEU A 69 9.43 -5.27 7.21
C LEU A 69 10.19 -5.24 5.88
N CYS A 70 9.89 -6.16 4.98
CA CYS A 70 10.26 -6.12 3.57
C CYS A 70 9.00 -6.07 2.70
N ILE A 71 8.86 -5.06 1.85
CA ILE A 71 7.88 -5.04 0.76
C ILE A 71 8.59 -5.58 -0.48
N LEU A 72 8.15 -6.73 -0.97
CA LEU A 72 8.78 -7.47 -2.05
C LEU A 72 7.85 -7.48 -3.26
N ALA A 73 8.14 -6.64 -4.26
CA ALA A 73 7.38 -6.66 -5.50
C ALA A 73 7.79 -7.86 -6.38
N PHE A 74 6.81 -8.51 -6.99
CA PHE A 74 7.05 -9.48 -8.06
C PHE A 74 6.31 -9.06 -9.34
N LYS A 75 6.78 -9.58 -10.47
CA LYS A 75 6.18 -9.38 -11.80
C LYS A 75 6.34 -10.65 -12.62
N GLU A 76 5.61 -10.70 -13.74
CA GLU A 76 5.79 -11.75 -14.72
C GLU A 76 7.19 -11.68 -15.33
N ASP A 77 7.84 -12.83 -15.43
CA ASP A 77 9.08 -12.96 -16.17
C ASP A 77 8.77 -13.02 -17.67
N THR A 78 9.35 -12.06 -18.40
CA THR A 78 9.17 -11.89 -19.84
C THR A 78 10.44 -12.23 -20.63
N SER A 79 11.46 -12.76 -19.96
CA SER A 79 12.71 -13.20 -20.59
C SER A 79 12.49 -14.30 -21.63
N ASP A 80 11.59 -15.24 -21.34
CA ASP A 80 11.21 -16.32 -22.25
C ASP A 80 9.98 -15.97 -23.11
N GLU A 81 9.90 -16.60 -24.29
CA GLU A 81 8.72 -16.54 -25.16
C GLU A 81 7.44 -16.99 -24.43
N PRO A 82 6.25 -16.48 -24.81
CA PRO A 82 4.99 -16.89 -24.19
C PRO A 82 4.70 -18.38 -24.44
N ARG A 83 4.68 -19.19 -23.37
CA ARG A 83 4.37 -20.63 -23.43
C ARG A 83 3.10 -20.94 -22.64
N PRO A 84 2.26 -21.89 -23.09
CA PRO A 84 1.19 -22.41 -22.26
C PRO A 84 1.74 -23.04 -20.98
N GLY A 85 1.15 -22.72 -19.82
CA GLY A 85 1.59 -23.24 -18.54
C GLY A 85 1.54 -22.20 -17.42
N PRO A 86 2.19 -22.48 -16.27
CA PRO A 86 2.34 -21.51 -15.19
C PRO A 86 3.01 -20.22 -15.68
N ILE A 87 2.55 -19.08 -15.18
CA ILE A 87 3.16 -17.80 -15.46
C ILE A 87 4.46 -17.71 -14.65
N PRO A 88 5.64 -17.59 -15.29
CA PRO A 88 6.89 -17.44 -14.56
C PRO A 88 6.89 -16.09 -13.85
N LEU A 89 7.34 -16.06 -12.60
CA LEU A 89 7.39 -14.84 -11.77
C LEU A 89 8.84 -14.57 -11.37
N ILE A 90 9.22 -13.29 -11.41
CA ILE A 90 10.51 -12.80 -10.94
C ILE A 90 10.29 -11.68 -9.93
N ILE A 91 11.25 -11.52 -9.01
CA ILE A 91 11.28 -10.38 -8.10
C ILE A 91 11.60 -9.11 -8.91
N ASP A 92 10.88 -8.03 -8.63
CA ASP A 92 11.24 -6.72 -9.15
C ASP A 92 12.16 -6.01 -8.14
N ASP A 93 13.46 -6.18 -8.33
CA ASP A 93 14.47 -5.58 -7.44
C ASP A 93 14.37 -4.04 -7.38
N SER A 94 13.85 -3.40 -8.43
CA SER A 94 13.65 -1.95 -8.46
C SER A 94 12.49 -1.48 -7.57
N LYS A 95 11.62 -2.41 -7.16
CA LYS A 95 10.41 -2.19 -6.36
C LYS A 95 10.45 -2.98 -5.05
N THR A 96 11.64 -3.12 -4.48
CA THR A 96 11.83 -3.76 -3.17
C THR A 96 12.21 -2.72 -2.12
N LEU A 97 11.57 -2.77 -0.95
CA LEU A 97 11.83 -1.85 0.16
C LEU A 97 11.97 -2.59 1.48
N PHE A 98 13.10 -2.42 2.15
CA PHE A 98 13.30 -2.91 3.51
C PHE A 98 13.12 -1.74 4.48
N THR A 99 12.26 -1.88 5.49
CA THR A 99 11.93 -0.79 6.42
C THR A 99 11.53 -1.34 7.78
N ASN A 100 11.09 -0.46 8.67
CA ASN A 100 10.54 -0.83 9.96
C ASN A 100 9.01 -0.92 9.88
N TYR A 101 8.48 -2.04 10.36
CA TYR A 101 7.04 -2.29 10.44
C TYR A 101 6.30 -1.18 11.20
N SER A 102 6.80 -0.76 12.36
CA SER A 102 6.19 0.30 13.17
C SER A 102 6.12 1.65 12.46
N THR A 103 7.16 2.03 11.72
CA THR A 103 7.17 3.25 10.89
C THR A 103 6.15 3.16 9.76
N PHE A 104 6.06 2.00 9.11
CA PHE A 104 5.07 1.76 8.05
C PHE A 104 3.63 1.81 8.59
N VAL A 105 3.33 1.16 9.72
CA VAL A 105 2.01 1.19 10.36
C VAL A 105 1.62 2.60 10.75
N ARG A 106 2.52 3.37 11.39
CA ARG A 106 2.27 4.76 11.73
C ARG A 106 1.89 5.58 10.49
N PHE A 107 2.60 5.38 9.38
CA PHE A 107 2.22 6.01 8.13
C PHE A 107 0.83 5.59 7.64
N LEU A 108 0.46 4.31 7.78
CA LEU A 108 -0.86 3.83 7.40
C LEU A 108 -1.98 4.44 8.25
N THR A 109 -1.74 4.66 9.54
CA THR A 109 -2.71 5.25 10.46
C THR A 109 -2.78 6.77 10.34
N ASP A 110 -1.66 7.42 10.03
CA ASP A 110 -1.56 8.89 9.88
C ASP A 110 -2.10 9.37 8.52
N GLN A 111 -3.00 8.61 7.88
CA GLN A 111 -3.64 8.97 6.63
C GLN A 111 -4.68 10.08 6.85
N GLY A 112 -4.24 11.32 6.59
CA GLY A 112 -5.07 12.51 6.64
C GLY A 112 -4.21 13.73 6.94
N ALA A 113 -4.49 14.86 6.31
CA ALA A 113 -3.94 16.13 6.74
C ALA A 113 -5.03 16.87 7.50
N PRO A 114 -4.74 17.56 8.61
CA PRO A 114 -5.67 18.51 9.17
C PRO A 114 -5.96 19.56 8.09
N ARG A 115 -7.17 19.53 7.55
CA ARG A 115 -7.68 20.57 6.65
C ARG A 115 -8.72 21.36 7.44
N PRO A 116 -8.35 22.53 7.99
CA PRO A 116 -9.29 23.40 8.71
C PRO A 116 -10.53 23.71 7.86
N GLU A 117 -10.34 23.82 6.55
CA GLU A 117 -11.39 23.98 5.54
C GLU A 117 -12.50 22.92 5.59
N LEU A 118 -12.24 21.71 6.12
CA LEU A 118 -13.26 20.67 6.28
C LEU A 118 -14.22 20.96 7.45
N PHE A 119 -13.80 21.82 8.38
CA PHE A 119 -14.52 22.18 9.60
C PHE A 119 -15.00 23.64 9.58
N GLU A 120 -14.81 24.32 8.47
CA GLU A 120 -15.14 25.73 8.25
C GLU A 120 -16.00 25.84 6.97
N GLY A 121 -17.03 26.69 7.00
CA GLY A 121 -17.96 26.86 5.88
C GLY A 121 -19.40 26.51 6.23
N SER A 122 -20.23 26.32 5.20
CA SER A 122 -21.67 26.08 5.36
C SER A 122 -21.96 24.58 5.45
N PHE A 123 -22.55 24.16 6.57
CA PHE A 123 -22.96 22.78 6.84
C PHE A 123 -24.47 22.67 6.90
N LEU A 124 -24.98 21.52 6.46
CA LEU A 124 -26.37 21.13 6.67
C LEU A 124 -26.49 20.40 8.02
N ARG A 125 -27.36 20.89 8.89
CA ARG A 125 -27.71 20.20 10.15
C ARG A 125 -28.70 19.08 9.89
N LEU A 126 -28.85 18.17 10.85
CA LEU A 126 -29.80 17.05 10.79
C LEU A 126 -31.27 17.51 10.73
N ASP A 127 -31.56 18.74 11.13
CA ASP A 127 -32.87 19.39 11.02
C ASP A 127 -33.07 20.09 9.66
N ASN A 128 -32.18 19.85 8.69
CA ASN A 128 -32.11 20.51 7.38
C ASN A 128 -31.85 22.02 7.41
N SER A 129 -31.54 22.61 8.56
CA SER A 129 -31.10 24.01 8.62
C SER A 129 -29.63 24.14 8.21
N SER A 130 -29.26 25.28 7.64
CA SER A 130 -27.87 25.57 7.29
C SER A 130 -27.17 26.30 8.45
N VAL A 131 -25.93 25.94 8.75
CA VAL A 131 -25.08 26.62 9.73
C VAL A 131 -23.73 26.94 9.10
N THR A 132 -23.27 28.18 9.24
CA THR A 132 -21.92 28.57 8.82
C THR A 132 -20.98 28.55 10.02
N ILE A 133 -19.93 27.75 9.96
CA ILE A 133 -18.85 27.73 10.95
C ILE A 133 -17.71 28.58 10.38
N MET A 134 -17.35 29.66 11.08
CA MET A 134 -16.24 30.52 10.68
C MET A 134 -14.90 30.00 11.25
N PRO A 135 -13.77 30.23 10.57
CA PRO A 135 -12.44 29.96 11.11
C PRO A 135 -12.25 30.72 12.44
N ARG A 136 -11.53 30.11 13.38
CA ARG A 136 -11.15 30.75 14.65
C ARG A 136 -9.82 31.49 14.53
#